data_AF-A0A2R7MEW8-F1
#
_entry.id   AF-A0A2R7MEW8-F1
#
_cell.length_a   1.000
_cell.length_b   1.000
_cell.length_c   1.000
_cell.angle_alpha   90.00
_cell.angle_beta   90.00
_cell.angle_gamma   90.00
#
_symmetry.space_group_name_H-M   'P 1'
#
loop_
_entity.id
_entity.type
_entity.pdbx_description
1 polymer ?
#
loop_
_entity_poly.entity_id
_entity_poly.type
_entity_poly.pdbx_seq_one_letter_code
_entity_poly.pdbx_strand_id
1 'polypeptide(L)' 'MDETWTAMLWAILPTLVVSVVFFFILRNVIRMDRTERKAYARIEAQERAKRGLPPAAPAGDGSAN' A
#
# COMPACT_ATOMS: atom_id res chain seq x y z
N MET A 1 -7.24 -33.27 -26.87
CA MET A 1 -6.32 -33.32 -25.72
C MET A 1 -6.84 -32.40 -24.61
N ASP A 2 -8.16 -32.40 -24.40
CA ASP A 2 -8.81 -31.16 -23.96
C ASP A 2 -9.45 -31.34 -22.58
N GLU A 3 -9.98 -32.52 -22.29
CA GLU A 3 -10.66 -32.80 -21.03
C GLU A 3 -9.69 -32.97 -19.86
N THR A 4 -8.55 -33.63 -20.08
CA THR A 4 -7.49 -33.76 -19.07
C THR A 4 -6.85 -32.42 -18.72
N TRP A 5 -6.63 -31.57 -19.73
CA TRP A 5 -6.13 -30.21 -19.53
C TRP A 5 -7.14 -29.32 -18.79
N THR A 6 -8.42 -29.42 -19.15
CA THR A 6 -9.52 -28.68 -18.51
C THR A 6 -9.70 -29.09 -17.05
N ALA A 7 -9.64 -30.38 -16.75
CA ALA A 7 -9.73 -30.89 -15.38
C ALA A 7 -8.57 -30.39 -14.50
N MET A 8 -7.36 -30.33 -15.06
CA MET A 8 -6.18 -29.85 -14.37
C MET A 8 -6.26 -28.34 -14.06
N LEU A 9 -6.79 -27.53 -14.99
CA LEU A 9 -7.09 -26.12 -14.75
C LEU A 9 -8.11 -25.95 -13.62
N TRP A 10 -9.21 -26.71 -13.65
CA TRP A 10 -10.23 -26.67 -12.61
C TRP A 10 -9.74 -27.10 -11.23
N ALA A 11 -8.76 -28.00 -11.16
CA ALA A 11 -8.16 -28.42 -9.89
C ALA A 11 -7.27 -27.33 -9.25
N ILE A 12 -6.58 -26.52 -10.06
CA ILE A 12 -5.65 -25.48 -9.58
C ILE A 12 -6.37 -24.14 -9.40
N LEU A 13 -7.46 -23.90 -10.13
CA LEU A 13 -8.24 -22.66 -10.06
C LEU A 13 -8.58 -22.22 -8.61
N PRO A 14 -9.03 -23.10 -7.69
CA PRO A 14 -9.44 -22.69 -6.35
C PRO A 14 -8.29 -22.13 -5.53
N THR A 15 -7.10 -22.76 -5.57
CA THR A 15 -5.93 -22.30 -4.83
C THR A 15 -5.38 -21.01 -5.42
N LEU A 16 -5.45 -20.86 -6.75
CA LEU A 16 -5.04 -19.65 -7.45
C LEU A 16 -5.94 -18.47 -7.07
N VAL A 17 -7.26 -18.67 -7.07
CA VAL A 17 -8.24 -17.63 -6.68
C VAL A 17 -7.98 -17.18 -5.24
N VAL A 18 -7.82 -18.12 -4.30
CA VAL A 18 -7.53 -17.78 -2.89
C VAL A 18 -6.21 -17.01 -2.78
N SER A 19 -5.16 -17.45 -3.47
CA SER A 19 -3.85 -16.79 -3.44
C SER A 19 -3.90 -15.37 -4.02
N VAL A 20 -4.64 -15.18 -5.11
CA VAL A 20 -4.84 -13.87 -5.74
C VAL A 20 -5.59 -12.94 -4.80
N VAL A 21 -6.72 -13.40 -4.23
CA VAL A 21 -7.51 -12.60 -3.28
C VAL A 21 -6.68 -12.23 -2.05
N PHE A 22 -5.96 -13.19 -1.47
CA PHE A 22 -5.09 -12.96 -0.31
C PHE A 22 -3.98 -11.93 -0.63
N PHE A 23 -3.33 -12.07 -1.79
CA PHE A 23 -2.33 -11.10 -2.24
C PHE A 23 -2.93 -9.71 -2.42
N PHE A 24 -4.12 -9.60 -3.00
CA PHE A 24 -4.83 -8.32 -3.14
C PHE A 24 -5.12 -7.69 -1.77
N ILE A 25 -5.58 -8.47 -0.79
CA ILE A 25 -5.82 -7.98 0.57
C ILE A 25 -4.51 -7.43 1.16
N LEU A 26 -3.44 -8.22 1.15
CA LEU A 26 -2.14 -7.80 1.70
C LEU A 26 -1.60 -6.56 0.98
N ARG A 27 -1.69 -6.53 -0.35
CA ARG A 27 -1.32 -5.41 -1.21
C ARG A 27 -2.11 -4.15 -0.86
N ASN A 28 -3.41 -4.27 -0.59
CA ASN A 28 -4.28 -3.15 -0.26
C ASN A 28 -3.97 -2.59 1.12
N VAL A 29 -3.81 -3.45 2.13
CA VAL A 29 -3.46 -3.03 3.50
C VAL A 29 -2.13 -2.28 3.50
N ILE A 30 -1.09 -2.84 2.87
CA ILE A 30 0.24 -2.18 2.79
C ILE A 30 0.17 -0.85 2.01
N ARG A 31 -0.67 -0.77 0.98
CA ARG A 31 -0.83 0.45 0.18
C ARG A 31 -1.63 1.53 0.93
N MET A 32 -2.60 1.13 1.75
CA MET A 32 -3.40 2.02 2.57
C MET A 32 -2.56 2.65 3.69
N ASP A 33 -1.72 1.88 4.40
CA ASP A 33 -0.82 2.39 5.44
C ASP A 33 0.14 3.49 4.92
N ARG A 34 0.65 3.33 3.68
CA ARG A 34 1.45 4.37 3.02
C ARG A 34 0.65 5.60 2.59
N THR A 35 -0.66 5.45 2.35
CA THR A 35 -1.53 6.55 1.91
C THR A 35 -1.97 7.37 3.12
N GLU A 36 -2.27 6.74 4.24
CA GLU A 36 -2.63 7.41 5.49
C GLU A 36 -1.49 8.30 5.98
N ARG A 37 -0.26 7.80 6.04
CA ARG A 37 0.91 8.63 6.41
C ARG A 37 1.11 9.83 5.49
N LYS A 38 0.89 9.66 4.18
CA LYS A 38 1.00 10.76 3.21
C LYS A 38 -0.16 11.74 3.29
N ALA A 39 -1.37 11.27 3.58
CA ALA A 39 -2.55 12.11 3.74
C ALA A 39 -2.43 12.98 4.99
N TYR A 40 -2.04 12.42 6.13
CA TYR A 40 -1.80 13.17 7.36
C TYR A 40 -0.71 14.25 7.17
N ALA A 41 0.44 13.88 6.57
CA ALA A 41 1.50 14.85 6.29
C ALA A 41 1.04 15.99 5.36
N ARG A 42 0.19 15.69 4.38
CA ARG A 42 -0.35 16.67 3.44
C ARG A 42 -1.37 17.60 4.11
N ILE A 43 -2.20 17.10 5.02
CA ILE A 43 -3.17 17.89 5.78
C ILE A 43 -2.45 18.80 6.77
N GLU A 44 -1.47 18.30 7.51
CA GLU A 44 -0.70 19.08 8.47
C GLU A 44 0.13 20.20 7.80
N ALA A 45 0.67 19.94 6.59
CA ALA A 45 1.34 20.97 5.79
C ALA A 45 0.37 22.08 5.33
N GLN A 46 -0.87 21.73 4.97
CA GLN A 46 -1.89 22.71 4.61
C GLN A 46 -2.36 23.53 5.81
N GLU A 47 -2.50 22.91 6.99
CA GLU A 47 -2.83 23.62 8.22
C GLU A 47 -1.70 24.55 8.69
N ARG A 48 -0.44 24.12 8.60
CA ARG A 48 0.72 24.98 8.91
C ARG A 48 0.85 26.15 7.93
N ALA A 49 0.62 25.92 6.64
CA ALA A 49 0.60 26.99 5.65
C ALA A 49 -0.51 28.01 5.93
N LYS A 50 -1.72 27.56 6.33
CA LYS A 50 -2.80 28.47 6.76
C LYS A 50 -2.48 29.21 8.06
N ARG A 51 -1.71 28.60 8.96
CA ARG A 51 -1.27 29.20 10.23
C ARG A 51 0.02 30.02 10.11
N GLY A 52 0.60 30.15 8.92
CA GLY A 52 1.84 30.90 8.70
C GLY A 52 3.08 30.28 9.36
N LEU A 53 3.02 29.00 9.75
CA LEU A 53 4.16 28.30 10.36
C LEU A 53 5.13 27.83 9.25
N PRO A 54 6.46 27.89 9.50
CA PRO A 54 7.44 27.35 8.56
C PRO A 54 7.21 25.84 8.32
N PRO A 55 7.54 25.33 7.11
CA PRO A 55 7.42 23.90 6.81
C PRO A 55 8.19 23.08 7.84
N ALA A 56 7.57 22.02 8.38
CA ALA A 56 8.28 21.12 9.29
C ALA A 56 9.53 20.58 8.58
N ALA A 57 10.68 20.81 9.20
CA ALA A 57 11.97 20.35 8.70
C ALA A 57 11.89 18.84 8.43
N PRO A 58 12.43 18.36 7.30
CA PRO A 58 12.49 16.92 7.04
C PRO A 58 13.30 16.28 8.16
N ALA A 59 12.68 15.37 8.92
CA ALA A 59 13.39 14.55 9.90
C ALA A 59 14.47 13.74 9.18
N GLY A 60 15.70 14.27 9.15
CA GLY A 60 16.72 13.77 8.24
C GLY A 60 18.03 14.56 8.23
N ASP A 61 18.40 15.22 9.32
CA ASP A 61 19.71 15.80 9.55
C ASP A 61 20.28 15.31 10.89
N GLY A 62 20.46 13.98 10.97
CA GLY A 62 21.40 13.36 11.88
C GLY A 62 22.86 13.64 11.49
N SER A 63 23.23 14.92 11.35
CA SER A 63 24.62 15.37 11.28
C SER A 63 24.92 16.11 12.57
N ALA A 64 25.33 15.34 13.58
CA ALA A 64 25.89 15.85 14.82
C ALA A 64 26.87 14.81 15.40
N ASN A 65 27.94 14.54 14.66
CA ASN A 65 29.34 14.40 15.11
C ASN A 65 30.21 13.81 13.99
#